data_AF-A0A1G5L1R2-F1
#
_entry.id   AF-A0A1G5L1R2-F1
#
_cell.length_a   1.000
_cell.length_b   1.000
_cell.length_c   1.000
_cell.angle_alpha   90.00
_cell.angle_beta   90.00
_cell.angle_gamma   90.00
#
_symmetry.space_group_name_H-M   'P 1'
#
loop_
_entity.id
_entity.type
_entity.pdbx_description
1 polymer ?
#
loop_
_entity_poly.entity_id
_entity_poly.type
_entity_poly.pdbx_seq_one_letter_code
_entity_poly.pdbx_strand_id
1 'polypeptide(L)'
;NAAEFYEISQYQKTEEFKEKYKKRASIEGKNAELKRFHGLCRARGYGLISVSKQSKLAAIAVNIKRIAAIVSSFISSFKGTLEMTDYFLHLSKFLAI
;
A
#
# COMPACT_ATOMS: atom_id res chain seq x y z
N ASN A 1 36.91 -9.74 -5.68
CA ASN A 1 35.46 -9.43 -5.69
C ASN A 1 34.58 -10.63 -5.36
N ALA A 2 34.89 -11.87 -5.77
CA ALA A 2 34.03 -13.04 -5.47
C ALA A 2 33.82 -13.32 -3.96
N ALA A 3 34.87 -13.17 -3.15
CA ALA A 3 34.78 -13.32 -1.69
C ALA A 3 33.86 -12.26 -1.06
N GLU A 4 33.94 -11.01 -1.52
CA GLU A 4 33.10 -9.91 -1.04
C GLU A 4 31.61 -10.13 -1.35
N PHE A 5 31.28 -10.59 -2.57
CA PHE A 5 29.90 -10.96 -2.92
C PHE A 5 29.37 -12.14 -2.10
N TYR A 6 30.26 -13.09 -1.78
CA TYR A 6 29.91 -14.22 -0.92
C TYR A 6 29.57 -13.76 0.50
N GLU A 7 30.39 -12.89 1.10
CA GLU A 7 30.13 -12.33 2.43
C GLU A 7 28.82 -11.53 2.48
N ILE A 8 28.56 -10.68 1.48
CA ILE A 8 27.28 -9.96 1.37
C ILE A 8 26.11 -10.95 1.29
N SER A 9 26.23 -12.01 0.50
CA SER A 9 25.19 -13.05 0.39
C SER A 9 24.92 -13.74 1.72
N GLN A 10 25.96 -14.05 2.50
CA GLN A 10 25.77 -14.65 3.83
C GLN A 10 25.11 -13.68 4.79
N TYR A 11 25.52 -12.41 4.79
CA TYR A 11 24.88 -11.37 5.62
C TYR A 11 23.40 -11.21 5.27
N GLN A 12 23.02 -11.23 3.99
CA GLN A 12 21.62 -11.11 3.57
C GLN A 12 20.71 -12.25 4.07
N LYS A 13 21.28 -13.41 4.41
CA LYS A 13 20.54 -14.55 4.96
C LYS A 13 20.30 -14.45 6.46
N THR A 14 21.02 -13.56 7.16
CA THR A 14 20.86 -13.35 8.60
C THR A 14 19.46 -12.82 8.91
N GLU A 15 18.95 -13.13 10.11
CA GLU A 15 17.62 -12.68 10.50
C GLU A 15 17.58 -11.17 10.72
N GLU A 16 18.67 -10.58 11.25
CA GLU A 16 18.85 -9.13 11.35
C GLU A 16 18.63 -8.44 10.00
N PHE A 17 19.24 -8.95 8.93
CA PHE A 17 19.05 -8.39 7.60
C PHE A 17 17.61 -8.54 7.12
N LYS A 18 16.98 -9.72 7.30
CA LYS A 18 15.60 -9.94 6.87
C LYS A 18 14.62 -9.02 7.59
N GLU A 19 14.77 -8.81 8.89
CA GLU A 19 13.93 -7.88 9.64
C GLU A 19 14.09 -6.44 9.14
N LYS A 20 15.32 -6.01 8.88
CA LYS A 20 15.61 -4.71 8.28
C LYS A 20 15.02 -4.59 6.87
N TYR A 21 15.10 -5.66 6.08
CA TYR A 21 14.61 -5.69 4.71
C TYR A 21 13.08 -5.67 4.63
N LYS A 22 12.37 -6.37 5.54
CA LYS A 22 10.89 -6.34 5.63
C LYS A 22 10.36 -4.91 5.71
N LYS A 23 10.99 -4.06 6.54
CA LYS A 23 10.63 -2.63 6.65
C LYS A 23 10.79 -1.92 5.30
N ARG A 24 11.92 -2.13 4.61
CA ARG A 24 12.21 -1.50 3.32
C ARG A 24 11.26 -1.96 2.20
N ALA A 25 10.98 -3.26 2.11
CA ALA A 25 10.12 -3.84 1.08
C ALA A 25 8.72 -3.19 1.06
N SER A 26 8.16 -2.87 2.24
CA SER A 26 6.87 -2.16 2.34
C SER A 26 6.90 -0.72 1.76
N ILE A 27 8.07 -0.07 1.76
CA ILE A 27 8.27 1.29 1.26
C ILE A 27 8.59 1.28 -0.24
N GLU A 28 9.33 0.28 -0.72
CA GLU A 28 9.78 0.19 -2.11
C GLU A 28 8.62 0.13 -3.10
N GLY A 29 7.57 -0.64 -2.81
CA GLY A 29 6.38 -0.68 -3.65
C GLY A 29 5.72 0.70 -3.81
N LYS A 30 5.64 1.47 -2.73
CA LYS A 30 5.08 2.84 -2.75
C LYS A 30 5.98 3.81 -3.52
N ASN A 31 7.30 3.71 -3.35
CA ASN A 31 8.25 4.50 -4.11
C ASN A 31 8.22 4.19 -5.60
N ALA A 32 8.05 2.92 -5.97
CA ALA A 32 7.87 2.51 -7.36
C ALA A 32 6.57 3.07 -7.95
N GLU A 33 5.46 3.05 -7.20
CA GLU A 33 4.20 3.66 -7.62
C GLU A 33 4.38 5.16 -7.87
N LEU A 34 4.96 5.89 -6.89
CA LEU A 34 5.21 7.32 -6.98
C LEU A 34 6.07 7.69 -8.19
N LYS A 35 7.12 6.90 -8.48
CA LYS A 35 8.00 7.12 -9.63
C LYS A 35 7.30 6.81 -10.96
N ARG A 36 6.69 5.63 -11.09
CA ARG A 36 6.18 5.12 -12.37
C ARG A 36 4.84 5.74 -12.76
N PHE A 37 3.92 5.89 -11.81
CA PHE A 37 2.54 6.27 -12.10
C PHE A 37 2.19 7.69 -11.67
N HIS A 38 2.89 8.27 -10.70
CA HIS A 38 2.62 9.63 -10.19
C HIS A 38 3.70 10.65 -10.55
N GLY A 39 4.51 10.33 -11.56
CA GLY A 39 5.37 11.28 -12.24
C GLY A 39 6.62 11.70 -11.48
N LEU A 40 7.02 11.02 -10.39
CA LEU A 40 8.30 11.32 -9.71
C LEU A 40 9.52 10.74 -10.43
N CYS A 41 9.35 10.07 -11.57
CA CYS A 41 10.46 9.66 -12.42
C CYS A 41 11.17 10.84 -13.12
N ARG A 42 10.52 12.00 -13.23
CA ARG A 42 11.09 13.21 -13.83
C ARG A 42 10.71 14.45 -13.03
N ALA A 43 11.65 15.39 -12.91
CA ALA A 43 11.34 16.72 -12.41
C ALA A 43 10.49 17.48 -13.43
N ARG A 44 9.36 18.05 -13.00
CA ARG A 44 8.49 18.88 -13.85
C ARG A 44 8.88 20.35 -13.87
N GLY A 45 9.76 20.77 -12.97
CA GLY A 45 10.32 22.10 -12.96
C GLY A 45 11.70 22.12 -12.30
N TYR A 46 12.37 23.25 -12.40
CA TYR A 46 13.75 23.40 -11.97
C TYR A 46 13.86 23.74 -10.48
N GLY A 47 14.96 23.29 -9.87
CA GLY A 47 15.32 23.59 -8.48
C GLY A 47 14.63 22.73 -7.43
N LEU A 48 15.25 22.68 -6.25
CA LEU A 48 14.82 21.86 -5.11
C LEU A 48 13.38 22.18 -4.67
N ILE A 49 13.00 23.46 -4.72
CA ILE A 49 11.65 23.90 -4.32
C ILE A 49 10.58 23.27 -5.21
N SER A 50 10.79 23.26 -6.53
CA SER A 50 9.82 22.71 -7.48
C SER A 50 9.68 21.19 -7.31
N VAL A 51 10.81 20.48 -7.22
CA VAL A 51 10.80 19.03 -7.00
C VAL A 51 10.21 18.66 -5.64
N SER A 52 10.45 19.46 -4.60
CA SER A 52 9.84 19.28 -3.28
C SER A 52 8.32 19.41 -3.33
N LYS A 53 7.80 20.45 -3.99
CA LYS A 53 6.35 20.64 -4.21
C LYS A 53 5.75 19.46 -4.98
N GLN A 54 6.37 19.06 -6.09
CA GLN A 54 5.93 17.91 -6.89
C GLN A 54 5.87 16.63 -6.05
N SER A 55 6.93 16.35 -5.27
CA SER A 55 7.01 15.15 -4.43
C SER A 55 5.93 15.13 -3.35
N LYS A 56 5.67 16.27 -2.69
CA LYS A 56 4.63 16.41 -1.66
C LYS A 56 3.24 16.21 -2.24
N LEU A 57 2.94 16.84 -3.39
CA LEU A 57 1.65 16.69 -4.06
C LEU A 57 1.39 15.25 -4.51
N ALA A 58 2.40 14.59 -5.10
CA ALA A 58 2.29 13.18 -5.48
C ALA A 58 2.04 12.29 -4.26
N ALA A 59 2.74 12.52 -3.14
CA ALA A 59 2.52 11.79 -1.90
C ALA A 59 1.10 11.97 -1.34
N ILE A 60 0.57 13.20 -1.37
CA ILE A 60 -0.81 13.50 -0.97
C ILE A 60 -1.80 12.74 -1.85
N ALA A 61 -1.66 12.81 -3.19
CA ALA A 61 -2.55 12.14 -4.12
C ALA A 61 -2.57 10.61 -3.91
N VAL A 62 -1.41 9.98 -3.75
CA VAL A 62 -1.30 8.54 -3.46
C VAL A 62 -1.92 8.18 -2.11
N ASN A 63 -1.74 9.01 -1.09
CA ASN A 63 -2.34 8.78 0.22
C ASN A 63 -3.88 8.87 0.15
N ILE A 64 -4.43 9.85 -0.56
CA ILE A 64 -5.88 9.97 -0.78
C ILE A 64 -6.42 8.71 -1.49
N LYS A 65 -5.76 8.26 -2.56
CA LYS A 65 -6.11 7.02 -3.27
C LYS A 65 -6.15 5.80 -2.33
N ARG A 66 -5.18 5.68 -1.42
CA ARG A 66 -5.14 4.59 -0.42
C ARG A 66 -6.28 4.67 0.58
N ILE A 67 -6.58 5.86 1.11
CA ILE A 67 -7.70 6.07 2.03
C ILE A 67 -9.01 5.68 1.34
N ALA A 68 -9.21 6.12 0.10
CA ALA A 68 -10.40 5.76 -0.68
C ALA A 68 -10.54 4.24 -0.88
N ALA A 69 -9.44 3.53 -1.16
CA ALA A 69 -9.46 2.07 -1.29
C ALA A 69 -9.84 1.36 0.03
N ILE A 70 -9.31 1.82 1.17
CA ILE A 70 -9.64 1.28 2.50
C ILE A 70 -11.11 1.52 2.81
N VAL A 71 -11.59 2.75 2.63
CA VAL A 71 -12.99 3.13 2.85
C VAL A 71 -13.91 2.32 1.95
N SER A 72 -13.58 2.16 0.67
CA SER A 72 -14.36 1.34 -0.26
C SER A 72 -14.44 -0.12 0.20
N SER A 73 -13.32 -0.71 0.61
CA SER A 73 -13.30 -2.09 1.12
C SER A 73 -14.16 -2.23 2.38
N PHE A 74 -14.07 -1.26 3.29
CA PHE A 74 -14.85 -1.26 4.52
C PHE A 74 -16.36 -1.17 4.23
N ILE A 75 -16.76 -0.26 3.34
CA ILE A 75 -18.16 -0.11 2.93
C ILE A 75 -18.68 -1.39 2.26
N SER A 76 -17.90 -2.01 1.38
CA SER A 76 -18.29 -3.27 0.74
C SER A 76 -18.51 -4.40 1.75
N SER A 77 -17.61 -4.54 2.73
CA SER A 77 -17.79 -5.53 3.81
C SER A 77 -19.03 -5.24 4.66
N PHE A 78 -19.27 -3.97 5.00
CA PHE A 78 -20.42 -3.57 5.80
C PHE A 78 -21.76 -3.81 5.08
N LYS A 79 -21.81 -3.53 3.77
CA LYS A 79 -23.00 -3.82 2.95
C LYS A 79 -23.33 -5.32 2.95
N GLY A 80 -22.31 -6.17 2.77
CA GLY A 80 -22.50 -7.62 2.80
C GLY A 80 -23.02 -8.14 4.14
N THR A 81 -22.60 -7.54 5.26
CA THR A 81 -23.14 -7.91 6.58
C THR A 81 -24.60 -7.52 6.75
N LEU A 82 -25.01 -6.34 6.26
CA LEU A 82 -26.41 -5.90 6.32
C LEU A 82 -27.32 -6.81 5.49
N GLU A 83 -26.93 -7.13 4.26
CA GLU A 83 -27.71 -8.01 3.40
C GLU A 83 -27.87 -9.40 4.04
N MET A 84 -26.82 -9.99 4.63
CA MET A 84 -26.92 -11.29 5.32
C MET A 84 -27.87 -11.22 6.53
N THR A 85 -27.81 -10.16 7.34
CA THR A 85 -28.73 -10.00 8.47
C THR A 85 -30.18 -9.85 8.02
N ASP A 86 -30.43 -9.17 6.91
CA ASP A 86 -31.77 -9.04 6.33
C ASP A 86 -32.30 -10.39 5.83
N TYR A 87 -31.46 -11.20 5.18
CA TYR A 87 -31.82 -12.57 4.78
C TYR A 87 -32.17 -13.45 5.98
N PHE A 88 -31.37 -13.42 7.06
CA PHE A 88 -31.62 -14.21 8.26
C PHE A 88 -32.91 -13.76 8.98
N LEU A 89 -33.17 -12.45 9.03
CA LEU A 89 -34.41 -11.91 9.58
C LEU A 89 -35.63 -12.34 8.74
N HIS A 90 -35.49 -12.39 7.42
CA HIS A 90 -36.57 -12.84 6.54
C HIS A 90 -36.81 -14.36 6.66
N LEU A 91 -35.73 -15.16 6.71
CA LEU A 91 -35.81 -16.62 6.86
C LEU A 91 -36.40 -17.02 8.23
N SER A 92 -36.01 -16.35 9.31
CA SER A 92 -36.56 -16.62 10.65
C SER A 92 -38.06 -16.30 10.73
N LYS A 93 -38.54 -15.25 10.06
CA LYS A 93 -39.99 -14.97 9.94
C LYS A 93 -40.73 -16.04 9.13
N PHE A 94 -40.10 -16.62 8.11
CA PHE A 94 -40.69 -17.68 7.29
C PHE A 94 -40.76 -19.02 8.03
N LEU A 95 -39.74 -19.34 8.84
CA LEU A 95 -39.68 -20.57 9.64
C LEU A 95 -40.50 -20.52 10.95
N ALA A 96 -40.93 -19.34 11.38
CA ALA A 96 -41.74 -19.13 12.58
C ALA A 96 -43.27 -19.24 12.33
N ILE A 97 -43.67 -19.62 11.12
CA ILE A 97 -45.05 -19.99 10.73
C ILE A 97 -45.12 -21.52 10.63
#